data_AF-A0A7C6NPS4-F1
#
_entry.id   AF-A0A7C6NPS4-F1
#
_cell.length_a   1.000
_cell.length_b   1.000
_cell.length_c   1.000
_cell.angle_alpha   90.00
_cell.angle_beta   90.00
_cell.angle_gamma   90.00
#
_symmetry.space_group_name_H-M   'P 1'
#
loop_
_entity.id
_entity.type
_entity.pdbx_description
1 polymer ?
#
loop_
_entity_poly.entity_id
_entity_poly.type
_entity_poly.pdbx_seq_one_letter_code
_entity_poly.pdbx_strand_id
1 'polypeptide(L)'
;MKVNRFNTDNDSRHDRLVKILTDAKEAGVNILDAFADAEEESRKEGLKSQGLRLSRVQKPELTHLLGLRPTKEGYLLHPHGCDHPSLWVDENNVPQVFVFQPYQLSYEEIAKNVELCESHGLEMNISATNSWHCAGKTLLVEITKKGANINEK
;
A
#
# COMPACT_ATOMS: atom_id res chain seq x y z
N MET A 1 -4.24 36.13 13.82
CA MET A 1 -3.41 35.55 12.74
C MET A 1 -4.26 34.53 12.00
N LYS A 2 -4.32 34.54 10.67
CA LYS A 2 -5.20 33.63 9.92
C LYS A 2 -4.52 32.26 9.89
N VAL A 3 -5.08 31.29 10.62
CA VAL A 3 -4.53 29.92 10.70
C VAL A 3 -4.51 29.34 9.29
N ASN A 4 -3.35 28.87 8.84
CA ASN A 4 -3.22 28.15 7.58
C ASN A 4 -3.87 26.77 7.75
N ARG A 5 -4.80 26.40 6.86
CA ARG A 5 -5.54 25.13 6.91
C ARG A 5 -4.65 23.88 6.96
N PHE A 6 -3.38 24.00 6.57
CA PHE A 6 -2.40 22.91 6.56
C PHE A 6 -1.28 23.07 7.61
N ASN A 7 -1.15 24.25 8.23
CA ASN A 7 -0.23 24.51 9.33
C ASN A 7 -1.06 24.91 10.56
N THR A 8 -1.84 23.94 11.06
CA THR A 8 -2.81 24.13 12.14
C THR A 8 -2.16 24.56 13.45
N ASP A 9 -0.91 24.16 13.66
CA ASP A 9 -0.13 24.42 14.88
C ASP A 9 0.76 25.66 14.75
N ASN A 10 0.73 26.34 13.60
CA ASN A 10 1.52 27.52 13.30
C ASN A 10 3.05 27.30 13.50
N ASP A 11 3.56 26.15 13.08
CA ASP A 11 4.96 25.76 13.18
C ASP A 11 5.80 26.47 12.10
N SER A 12 6.82 27.23 12.51
CA SER A 12 7.72 27.95 11.59
C SER A 12 8.54 27.01 10.70
N ARG A 13 8.74 25.75 11.12
CA ARG A 13 9.40 24.72 10.30
C ARG A 13 8.54 24.33 9.11
N HIS A 14 7.21 24.34 9.25
CA HIS A 14 6.29 24.07 8.15
C HIS A 14 6.42 25.14 7.07
N ASP A 15 6.41 26.42 7.44
CA ASP A 15 6.54 27.52 6.48
C ASP A 15 7.89 27.47 5.75
N ARG A 16 8.96 27.13 6.47
CA ARG A 16 10.29 26.91 5.86
C ARG A 16 10.27 25.75 4.85
N LEU A 17 9.60 24.65 5.18
CA LEU A 17 9.48 23.50 4.27
C LEU A 17 8.67 23.85 3.02
N VAL A 18 7.54 24.55 3.17
CA VAL A 18 6.73 25.02 2.03
C VAL A 18 7.56 25.87 1.08
N LYS A 19 8.42 26.76 1.61
CA LYS A 19 9.32 27.54 0.78
C LYS A 19 10.31 26.65 0.01
N ILE A 20 10.97 25.71 0.68
CA ILE A 20 11.92 24.77 0.04
C ILE A 20 11.23 23.98 -1.09
N LEU A 21 10.04 23.46 -0.83
CA LEU A 21 9.27 22.69 -1.82
C LEU A 21 8.82 23.57 -3.00
N THR A 22 8.50 24.84 -2.75
CA THR A 22 8.15 25.81 -3.80
C THR A 22 9.34 26.11 -4.69
N ASP A 23 10.49 26.43 -4.10
CA ASP A 23 11.74 26.70 -4.83
C ASP A 23 12.15 25.48 -5.68
N ALA A 24 12.04 24.26 -5.11
CA ALA A 24 12.32 23.02 -5.84
C ALA A 24 11.37 22.80 -7.02
N LYS A 25 10.07 23.07 -6.84
CA LYS A 25 9.07 22.99 -7.92
C LYS A 25 9.37 23.98 -9.04
N GLU A 26 9.74 25.22 -8.71
CA GLU A 26 10.12 26.25 -9.69
C GLU A 26 11.37 25.86 -10.47
N ALA A 27 12.29 25.12 -9.84
CA ALA A 27 13.46 24.54 -10.49
C ALA A 27 13.16 23.27 -11.33
N GLY A 28 11.90 22.83 -11.41
CA GLY A 28 11.48 21.67 -12.20
C GLY A 28 11.64 20.32 -11.50
N VAL A 29 11.88 20.28 -10.19
CA VAL A 29 11.91 19.03 -9.42
C VAL A 29 10.50 18.46 -9.31
N ASN A 30 10.35 17.16 -9.57
CA ASN A 30 9.09 16.46 -9.31
C ASN A 30 8.93 16.21 -7.80
N ILE A 31 8.30 17.17 -7.12
CA ILE A 31 8.08 17.12 -5.67
C ILE A 31 7.23 15.93 -5.22
N LEU A 32 6.40 15.35 -6.10
CA LEU A 32 5.54 14.22 -5.74
C LEU A 32 6.34 12.93 -5.63
N ASP A 33 7.27 12.71 -6.54
CA ASP A 33 8.15 11.53 -6.50
C ASP A 33 9.13 11.65 -5.33
N ALA A 34 9.70 12.85 -5.11
CA ALA A 34 10.59 13.09 -3.96
C ALA A 34 9.87 12.91 -2.60
N PHE A 35 8.59 13.30 -2.52
CA PHE A 35 7.77 13.07 -1.33
C PHE A 35 7.48 11.57 -1.14
N ALA A 36 7.19 10.84 -2.23
CA ALA A 36 7.01 9.39 -2.16
C ALA A 36 8.27 8.69 -1.64
N ASP A 37 9.45 9.02 -2.18
CA ASP A 37 10.73 8.47 -1.74
C ASP A 37 10.99 8.73 -0.24
N ALA A 38 10.67 9.94 0.24
CA ALA A 38 10.87 10.32 1.64
C ALA A 38 9.92 9.59 2.61
N GLU A 39 8.72 9.24 2.15
CA GLU A 39 7.65 8.66 2.97
C GLU A 39 7.53 7.13 2.82
N GLU A 40 8.18 6.53 1.82
CA GLU A 40 7.97 5.13 1.49
C GLU A 40 8.26 4.21 2.69
N GLU A 41 9.43 4.38 3.32
CA GLU A 41 9.83 3.54 4.44
C GLU A 41 8.99 3.79 5.68
N SER A 42 8.64 5.05 5.99
CA SER A 42 7.81 5.39 7.15
C SER A 42 6.41 4.77 7.04
N ARG A 43 5.84 4.72 5.84
CA ARG A 43 4.53 4.09 5.60
C ARG A 43 4.57 2.57 5.69
N LYS A 44 5.68 1.94 5.27
CA LYS A 44 5.91 0.50 5.47
C LYS A 44 6.06 0.11 6.94
N GLU A 45 6.46 1.04 7.83
CA GLU A 45 6.56 0.77 9.27
C GLU A 45 5.23 0.35 9.89
N GLY A 46 4.09 0.74 9.30
CA GLY A 46 2.78 0.25 9.72
C GLY A 46 2.67 -1.28 9.69
N LEU A 47 3.19 -1.92 8.65
CA LEU A 47 3.22 -3.39 8.55
C LEU A 47 4.40 -3.98 9.34
N LYS A 48 5.58 -3.33 9.33
CA LYS A 48 6.75 -3.83 10.08
C LYS A 48 6.52 -3.85 11.59
N SER A 49 5.82 -2.84 12.13
CA SER A 49 5.45 -2.79 13.54
C SER A 49 4.51 -3.91 13.97
N GLN A 50 3.82 -4.55 13.02
CA GLN A 50 3.02 -5.77 13.23
C GLN A 50 3.86 -7.05 13.13
N GLY A 51 5.20 -6.95 13.08
CA GLY A 51 6.11 -8.09 12.93
C GLY A 51 6.21 -8.63 11.50
N LEU A 52 5.67 -7.92 10.51
CA LEU A 52 5.70 -8.34 9.12
C LEU A 52 6.96 -7.84 8.41
N ARG A 53 7.37 -8.58 7.38
CA ARG A 53 8.45 -8.20 6.49
C ARG A 53 8.13 -8.54 5.05
N LEU A 54 8.79 -7.83 4.14
CA LEU A 54 8.68 -8.12 2.72
C LEU A 54 9.18 -9.54 2.42
N SER A 55 8.40 -10.27 1.64
CA SER A 55 8.76 -11.58 1.12
C SER A 55 9.92 -11.48 0.14
N ARG A 56 10.71 -12.56 0.04
CA ARG A 56 11.83 -12.68 -0.91
C ARG A 56 11.41 -13.28 -2.26
N VAL A 57 10.13 -13.59 -2.45
CA VAL A 57 9.63 -14.12 -3.73
C VAL A 57 9.81 -13.07 -4.83
N GLN A 58 10.31 -13.49 -5.99
CA GLN A 58 10.56 -12.57 -7.11
C GLN A 58 9.26 -12.07 -7.75
N LYS A 59 8.22 -12.91 -7.76
CA LYS A 59 6.91 -12.58 -8.32
C LYS A 59 5.84 -12.80 -7.25
N PRO A 60 5.48 -11.77 -6.47
CA PRO A 60 4.39 -11.88 -5.51
C PRO A 60 3.07 -12.07 -6.26
N GLU A 61 2.31 -13.09 -5.86
CA GLU A 61 1.00 -13.45 -6.42
C GLU A 61 0.06 -13.78 -5.26
N LEU A 62 -1.24 -13.50 -5.41
CA LEU A 62 -2.24 -13.74 -4.35
C LEU A 62 -2.33 -15.23 -3.98
N THR A 63 -2.03 -16.14 -4.91
CA THR A 63 -1.93 -17.58 -4.67
C THR A 63 -0.96 -17.93 -3.54
N HIS A 64 0.13 -17.15 -3.36
CA HIS A 64 1.06 -17.33 -2.25
C HIS A 64 0.37 -17.11 -0.90
N LEU A 65 -0.47 -16.07 -0.78
CA LEU A 65 -1.23 -15.81 0.44
C LEU A 65 -2.12 -17.01 0.78
N LEU A 66 -2.77 -17.58 -0.22
CA LEU A 66 -3.65 -18.75 -0.09
C LEU A 66 -2.91 -20.08 0.10
N GLY A 67 -1.58 -20.11 -0.05
CA GLY A 67 -0.80 -21.36 -0.02
C GLY A 67 -1.09 -22.27 -1.22
N LEU A 68 -1.64 -21.73 -2.31
CA LEU A 68 -1.96 -22.47 -3.52
C LEU A 68 -0.72 -22.55 -4.41
N ARG A 69 -0.51 -23.71 -5.04
CA ARG A 69 0.55 -23.88 -6.04
C ARG A 69 0.04 -23.41 -7.40
N PRO A 70 0.82 -22.63 -8.17
CA PRO A 70 0.47 -22.32 -9.56
C PRO A 70 0.39 -23.63 -10.35
N THR A 71 -0.76 -23.95 -10.93
CA THR A 71 -0.88 -25.08 -11.88
C THR A 71 -0.73 -24.56 -13.31
N LYS A 72 -0.26 -25.40 -14.24
CA LYS A 72 -0.08 -25.05 -15.66
C LYS A 72 -1.36 -24.55 -16.34
N GLU A 73 -2.52 -24.94 -15.81
CA GLU A 73 -3.87 -24.63 -16.31
C GLU A 73 -4.65 -23.73 -15.33
N GLY A 74 -4.05 -23.34 -14.21
CA GLY A 74 -4.75 -22.75 -13.08
C GLY A 74 -4.93 -21.25 -13.24
N TYR A 75 -6.19 -20.81 -13.18
CA TYR A 75 -6.60 -19.42 -13.03
C TYR A 75 -5.58 -18.65 -12.18
N LEU A 76 -4.86 -17.73 -12.82
CA LEU A 76 -4.07 -16.74 -12.11
C LEU A 76 -5.06 -15.95 -11.25
N LEU A 77 -5.07 -16.22 -9.94
CA LEU A 77 -5.79 -15.41 -8.97
C LEU A 77 -5.06 -14.07 -8.91
N HIS A 78 -5.55 -13.13 -9.72
CA HIS A 78 -4.95 -11.83 -9.90
C HIS A 78 -5.98 -10.76 -9.56
N PRO A 79 -5.76 -9.96 -8.51
CA PRO A 79 -6.62 -8.84 -8.20
C PRO A 79 -6.75 -7.90 -9.42
N HIS A 80 -7.93 -7.36 -9.62
CA HIS A 80 -8.17 -6.36 -10.65
C HIS A 80 -7.52 -5.03 -10.28
N GLY A 81 -6.87 -4.40 -11.25
CA GLY A 81 -6.04 -3.21 -11.00
C GLY A 81 -4.77 -3.52 -10.20
N CYS A 82 -4.29 -4.77 -10.17
CA CYS A 82 -3.08 -5.10 -9.44
C CYS A 82 -1.83 -4.47 -10.07
N ASP A 83 -1.33 -3.42 -9.42
CA ASP A 83 -0.10 -2.73 -9.77
C ASP A 83 0.85 -2.68 -8.56
N HIS A 84 2.16 -2.67 -8.81
CA HIS A 84 3.18 -2.69 -7.75
C HIS A 84 2.93 -3.71 -6.62
N PRO A 85 2.72 -5.00 -6.93
CA PRO A 85 2.37 -6.00 -5.93
C PRO A 85 3.54 -6.28 -4.97
N SER A 86 3.21 -6.51 -3.71
CA SER A 86 4.14 -7.00 -2.70
C SER A 86 3.47 -8.04 -1.81
N LEU A 87 4.26 -8.99 -1.31
CA LEU A 87 3.79 -10.00 -0.37
C LEU A 87 4.53 -9.81 0.94
N TRP A 88 3.80 -9.80 2.04
CA TRP A 88 4.33 -9.64 3.39
C TRP A 88 4.14 -10.92 4.17
N VAL A 89 5.20 -11.31 4.88
CA VAL A 89 5.29 -12.55 5.65
C VAL A 89 5.63 -12.25 7.10
N ASP A 90 5.27 -13.16 7.98
CA ASP A 90 5.69 -13.12 9.39
C ASP A 90 7.14 -13.59 9.60
N GLU A 91 7.56 -13.69 10.87
CA GLU A 91 8.86 -14.21 11.27
C GLU A 91 9.15 -15.61 10.71
N ASN A 92 8.12 -16.45 10.57
CA ASN A 92 8.21 -17.83 10.10
C ASN A 92 8.15 -17.98 8.57
N ASN A 93 8.15 -16.87 7.81
CA ASN A 93 7.93 -16.83 6.36
C ASN A 93 6.52 -17.24 5.91
N VAL A 94 5.52 -17.23 6.81
CA VAL A 94 4.14 -17.49 6.41
C VAL A 94 3.56 -16.22 5.81
N PRO A 95 2.99 -16.26 4.59
CA PRO A 95 2.28 -15.13 3.99
C PRO A 95 1.10 -14.64 4.84
N GLN A 96 1.11 -13.35 5.16
CA GLN A 96 0.08 -12.71 5.99
C GLN A 96 -0.74 -11.66 5.21
N VAL A 97 -0.08 -10.85 4.37
CA VAL A 97 -0.73 -9.76 3.63
C VAL A 97 -0.23 -9.74 2.19
N PHE A 98 -1.16 -9.68 1.23
CA PHE A 98 -0.87 -9.35 -0.15
C PHE A 98 -1.24 -7.88 -0.38
N VAL A 99 -0.33 -7.10 -0.91
CA VAL A 99 -0.53 -5.67 -1.16
C VAL A 99 -0.39 -5.39 -2.65
N PHE A 100 -1.21 -4.49 -3.17
CA PHE A 100 -0.98 -3.84 -4.46
C PHE A 100 -1.38 -2.36 -4.37
N GLN A 101 -0.80 -1.53 -5.23
CA GLN A 101 -0.87 -0.08 -5.14
C GLN A 101 -1.23 0.57 -6.48
N PRO A 102 -2.50 0.49 -6.90
CA PRO A 102 -2.95 1.10 -8.14
C PRO A 102 -3.04 2.62 -8.03
N TYR A 103 -2.90 3.31 -9.15
CA TYR A 103 -3.18 4.75 -9.25
C TYR A 103 -4.68 5.08 -9.17
N GLN A 104 -5.54 4.12 -9.51
CA GLN A 104 -6.99 4.24 -9.46
C GLN A 104 -7.62 2.85 -9.48
N LEU A 105 -8.87 2.74 -9.02
CA LEU A 105 -9.71 1.57 -9.22
C LEU A 105 -11.06 2.00 -9.76
N SER A 106 -11.53 1.37 -10.83
CA SER A 106 -12.89 1.57 -11.32
C SER A 106 -13.91 0.87 -10.40
N TYR A 107 -15.18 1.26 -10.52
CA TYR A 107 -16.27 0.57 -9.84
C TYR A 107 -16.27 -0.94 -10.13
N GLU A 108 -16.05 -1.32 -11.39
CA GLU A 108 -16.01 -2.72 -11.83
C GLU A 108 -14.82 -3.47 -11.24
N GLU A 109 -13.65 -2.85 -11.13
CA GLU A 109 -12.46 -3.46 -10.52
C GLU A 109 -12.65 -3.70 -9.03
N ILE A 110 -13.24 -2.72 -8.32
CA ILE A 110 -13.60 -2.86 -6.90
C ILE A 110 -14.59 -4.02 -6.72
N ALA A 111 -15.67 -4.05 -7.50
CA ALA A 111 -16.70 -5.09 -7.39
C ALA A 111 -16.10 -6.50 -7.62
N LYS A 112 -15.28 -6.67 -8.66
CA LYS A 112 -14.63 -7.96 -8.92
C LYS A 112 -13.63 -8.36 -7.84
N ASN A 113 -12.92 -7.40 -7.25
CA ASN A 113 -12.04 -7.68 -6.11
C ASN A 113 -12.82 -8.11 -4.86
N VAL A 114 -14.03 -7.55 -4.64
CA VAL A 114 -14.93 -8.02 -3.57
C VAL A 114 -15.35 -9.47 -3.83
N GLU A 115 -15.81 -9.81 -5.04
CA GLU A 115 -16.19 -11.18 -5.42
C GLU A 115 -15.02 -12.17 -5.26
N LEU A 116 -13.81 -11.76 -5.69
CA LEU A 116 -12.58 -12.53 -5.51
C LEU A 116 -12.32 -12.80 -4.02
N CYS A 117 -12.48 -11.80 -3.17
CA CYS A 117 -12.25 -11.94 -1.74
C CYS A 117 -13.29 -12.85 -1.08
N GLU A 118 -14.57 -12.68 -1.41
CA GLU A 118 -15.66 -13.50 -0.89
C GLU A 118 -15.49 -14.99 -1.25
N SER A 119 -15.14 -15.27 -2.51
CA SER A 119 -14.97 -16.64 -3.01
C SER A 119 -13.77 -17.39 -2.40
N HIS A 120 -12.79 -16.67 -1.84
CA HIS A 120 -11.55 -17.25 -1.30
C HIS A 120 -11.37 -17.05 0.21
N GLY A 121 -12.39 -16.55 0.91
CA GLY A 121 -12.30 -16.28 2.35
C GLY A 121 -11.25 -15.22 2.69
N LEU A 122 -11.12 -14.21 1.85
CA LEU A 122 -10.22 -13.06 2.03
C LEU A 122 -11.00 -11.81 2.42
N GLU A 123 -10.32 -10.83 2.99
CA GLU A 123 -10.80 -9.47 3.20
C GLU A 123 -9.89 -8.49 2.48
N MET A 124 -10.45 -7.34 2.08
CA MET A 124 -9.74 -6.29 1.37
C MET A 124 -9.95 -4.95 2.07
N ASN A 125 -8.86 -4.22 2.29
CA ASN A 125 -8.86 -2.85 2.77
C ASN A 125 -8.27 -1.93 1.70
N ILE A 126 -8.87 -0.73 1.50
CA ILE A 126 -8.39 0.27 0.56
C ILE A 126 -8.12 1.57 1.32
N SER A 127 -6.87 2.06 1.26
CA SER A 127 -6.45 3.28 1.94
C SER A 127 -5.68 4.22 1.02
N ALA A 128 -6.19 5.43 0.81
CA ALA A 128 -5.43 6.48 0.13
C ALA A 128 -4.32 7.07 1.02
N THR A 129 -4.53 7.08 2.33
CA THR A 129 -3.61 7.69 3.29
C THR A 129 -2.33 6.89 3.44
N ASN A 130 -2.42 5.56 3.40
CA ASN A 130 -1.30 4.67 3.74
C ASN A 130 -0.48 4.20 2.53
N SER A 131 -0.84 4.59 1.30
CA SER A 131 -0.11 4.17 0.09
C SER A 131 1.32 4.71 0.06
N TRP A 132 2.30 3.87 -0.24
CA TRP A 132 3.72 4.22 -0.16
C TRP A 132 4.46 4.24 -1.49
N HIS A 133 3.93 3.63 -2.56
CA HIS A 133 4.62 3.64 -3.86
C HIS A 133 4.70 5.05 -4.47
N CYS A 134 3.57 5.75 -4.53
CA CYS A 134 3.54 7.16 -4.86
C CYS A 134 2.55 7.86 -3.93
N ALA A 135 3.03 8.20 -2.73
CA ALA A 135 2.25 8.82 -1.67
C ALA A 135 1.39 9.99 -2.20
N GLY A 136 0.06 9.84 -2.14
CA GLY A 136 -0.89 10.84 -2.65
C GLY A 136 -1.33 10.69 -4.11
N LYS A 137 -0.81 9.70 -4.85
CA LYS A 137 -1.28 9.30 -6.19
C LYS A 137 -1.78 7.86 -6.25
N THR A 138 -1.20 6.96 -5.47
CA THR A 138 -1.61 5.56 -5.42
C THR A 138 -2.55 5.30 -4.25
N LEU A 139 -3.37 4.27 -4.39
CA LEU A 139 -4.11 3.65 -3.30
C LEU A 139 -3.23 2.55 -2.68
N LEU A 140 -3.44 2.25 -1.41
CA LEU A 140 -2.97 1.01 -0.80
C LEU A 140 -4.13 0.03 -0.79
N VAL A 141 -3.97 -1.12 -1.43
CA VAL A 141 -4.91 -2.22 -1.29
C VAL A 141 -4.23 -3.35 -0.55
N GLU A 142 -4.77 -3.70 0.61
CA GLU A 142 -4.32 -4.80 1.44
C GLU A 142 -5.34 -5.93 1.36
N ILE A 143 -4.87 -7.14 1.05
CA ILE A 143 -5.67 -8.36 1.06
C ILE A 143 -5.08 -9.31 2.10
N THR A 144 -5.94 -9.79 3.00
CA THR A 144 -5.59 -10.74 4.07
C THR A 144 -6.61 -11.89 4.09
N LYS A 145 -6.33 -12.96 4.85
CA LYS A 145 -7.32 -14.01 5.11
C LYS A 145 -8.35 -13.50 6.11
N LYS A 146 -9.64 -13.78 5.88
CA LYS A 146 -10.70 -13.44 6.84
C LYS A 146 -10.38 -14.04 8.22
N GLY A 147 -10.46 -13.22 9.25
CA GLY A 147 -10.19 -13.64 10.63
C GLY A 147 -8.70 -13.84 10.94
N ALA A 148 -7.79 -13.37 10.08
CA ALA A 148 -6.39 -13.25 10.44
C ALA A 148 -6.24 -12.17 11.53
N ASN A 149 -6.12 -12.59 12.78
CA ASN A 149 -5.73 -11.69 13.87
C ASN A 149 -4.26 -11.32 13.68
N ILE A 150 -4.00 -10.16 13.08
CA ILE A 150 -2.66 -9.54 13.11
C ILE A 150 -2.37 -8.91 14.50
N ASN A 151 -3.31 -9.05 15.45
CA ASN A 151 -3.30 -8.49 16.81
C ASN A 151 -3.22 -9.57 17.92
N GLU A 152 -2.45 -10.65 17.73
CA GLU A 152 -2.06 -11.54 18.84
C GLU A 152 -0.53 -11.64 18.93
N LYS A 153 0.08 -10.61 19.54
CA LYS A 153 1.20 -10.73 20.50
C LYS A 153 1.54 -9.36 21.09
#